data_AF-H9F572-F1
#
_entry.id   AF-H9F572-F1
#
_cell.length_a   1.000
_cell.length_b   1.000
_cell.length_c   1.000
_cell.angle_alpha   90.00
_cell.angle_beta   90.00
_cell.angle_gamma   90.00
#
_symmetry.space_group_name_H-M   'P 1'
#
loop_
_entity.id
_entity.type
_entity.pdbx_description
1 polymer ?
#
loop_
_entity_poly.entity_id
_entity_poly.type
_entity_poly.pdbx_seq_one_letter_code
_entity_poly.pdbx_strand_id
1 'polypeptide(L)'
;RLYGFTVANIPEKIKQTSIKSLDGSVDEKKLRELTQRYLALSARLEKLGYSRDVHPAFSEFLINTYGILKQRPDLRANPLHSSPAALRKLVIDVVPPKFLGDSLLLLNCLCELSKEDSKPLFAW
;
A
#
# COMPACT_ATOMS: atom_id res chain seq x y z
N ARG A 1 -10.41 12.39 -2.86
CA ARG A 1 -10.02 12.59 -4.28
C ARG A 1 -8.84 11.66 -4.52
N LEU A 2 -9.03 10.58 -5.28
CA LEU A 2 -7.95 9.68 -5.68
C LEU A 2 -7.04 10.50 -6.60
N TYR A 3 -6.00 11.12 -6.04
CA TYR A 3 -4.91 11.68 -6.84
C TYR A 3 -4.46 10.53 -7.71
N GLY A 4 -4.52 10.65 -9.04
CA GLY A 4 -4.30 9.57 -10.00
C GLY A 4 -2.89 8.99 -9.98
N PHE A 5 -2.48 8.48 -8.82
CA PHE A 5 -1.31 7.71 -8.52
C PHE A 5 -1.75 6.26 -8.55
N THR A 6 -1.16 5.50 -9.44
CA THR A 6 -1.23 4.04 -9.48
C THR A 6 0.18 3.53 -9.26
N VAL A 7 0.34 2.28 -8.81
CA VAL A 7 1.67 1.70 -8.62
C VAL A 7 2.52 1.81 -9.90
N ALA A 8 1.88 1.66 -11.07
CA ALA A 8 2.50 1.77 -12.37
C ALA A 8 3.01 3.18 -12.70
N ASN A 9 2.39 4.24 -12.19
CA ASN A 9 2.71 5.62 -12.58
C ASN A 9 3.55 6.40 -11.54
N ILE A 10 3.95 5.74 -10.44
CA ILE A 10 4.79 6.36 -9.41
C ILE A 10 6.08 6.97 -9.99
N PRO A 11 6.83 6.29 -10.88
CA PRO A 11 8.04 6.87 -11.47
C PRO A 11 7.78 8.19 -12.22
N GLU A 12 6.70 8.26 -13.01
CA GLU A 12 6.29 9.48 -13.70
C GLU A 12 5.86 10.55 -12.71
N LYS A 13 5.12 10.17 -11.66
CA LYS A 13 4.65 11.11 -10.64
C LYS A 13 5.78 11.71 -9.81
N ILE A 14 6.84 10.95 -9.57
CA ILE A 14 8.07 11.45 -8.94
C ILE A 14 8.67 12.56 -9.80
N LYS A 15 8.82 12.33 -11.12
CA LYS A 15 9.31 13.36 -12.05
C LYS A 15 8.43 14.61 -12.04
N GLN A 16 7.12 14.45 -12.15
CA GLN A 16 6.15 15.56 -12.15
C GLN A 16 6.22 16.38 -10.85
N THR A 17 6.32 15.71 -9.71
CA THR A 17 6.33 16.37 -8.39
C THR A 17 7.68 17.05 -8.09
N SER A 18 8.74 16.67 -8.81
CA SER A 18 10.05 17.31 -8.72
C SER A 18 10.19 18.55 -9.61
N ILE A 19 9.21 18.88 -10.44
CA ILE A 19 9.20 20.15 -11.17
C ILE A 19 8.82 21.27 -10.19
N LYS A 20 9.66 22.31 -10.11
CA LYS A 20 9.39 23.49 -9.28
C LYS A 20 8.30 24.32 -9.92
N SER A 21 7.27 24.65 -9.14
CA SER A 21 6.12 25.45 -9.62
C SER A 21 6.48 26.87 -10.06
N LEU A 22 7.64 27.39 -9.61
CA LEU A 22 8.02 28.78 -9.81
C LEU A 22 8.68 29.04 -11.17
N ASP A 23 9.52 28.12 -11.64
CA ASP A 23 10.35 28.28 -12.85
C ASP A 23 10.29 27.10 -13.82
N GLY A 24 9.55 26.03 -13.48
CA GLY A 24 9.48 24.81 -14.28
C GLY A 24 10.77 23.99 -14.29
N SER A 25 11.78 24.38 -13.51
CA SER A 25 13.03 23.63 -13.40
C SER A 25 12.85 22.37 -12.56
N VAL A 26 13.69 21.37 -12.80
CA VAL A 26 13.69 20.14 -12.00
C VAL A 26 14.47 20.38 -10.70
N ASP A 27 13.85 20.08 -9.57
CA ASP A 27 14.53 19.91 -8.30
C ASP A 27 15.25 18.54 -8.31
N GLU A 28 16.50 18.55 -8.77
CA GLU A 28 17.36 17.37 -8.87
C GLU A 28 17.55 16.65 -7.53
N LYS A 29 17.61 17.42 -6.43
CA LYS A 29 17.75 16.84 -5.09
C LYS A 29 16.50 16.06 -4.73
N LYS A 30 15.33 16.66 -4.88
CA LYS A 30 14.03 16.03 -4.62
C LYS A 30 13.79 14.83 -5.54
N LEU A 31 14.11 14.94 -6.82
CA LEU A 31 14.01 13.85 -7.79
C LEU A 31 14.85 12.65 -7.35
N ARG A 32 16.10 12.89 -6.96
CA ARG A 32 17.01 11.84 -6.50
C ARG A 32 16.50 11.17 -5.23
N GLU A 33 16.12 11.95 -4.22
CA GLU A 33 15.62 11.43 -2.94
C GLU A 33 14.37 10.55 -3.12
N LEU A 34 13.38 11.04 -3.88
CA LEU A 34 12.15 10.29 -4.15
C LEU A 34 12.41 9.02 -4.97
N THR A 35 13.29 9.10 -5.97
CA THR A 35 13.65 7.94 -6.80
C THR A 35 14.37 6.88 -5.97
N GLN A 36 15.32 7.27 -5.12
CA GLN A 36 16.03 6.34 -4.24
C GLN A 36 15.08 5.67 -3.25
N ARG A 37 14.16 6.45 -2.63
CA ARG A 37 13.15 5.89 -1.73
C ARG A 37 12.24 4.89 -2.46
N TYR A 38 11.78 5.22 -3.66
CA TYR A 38 10.95 4.32 -4.46
C TYR A 38 11.66 3.01 -4.80
N LEU A 39 12.92 3.07 -5.23
CA LEU A 39 13.70 1.87 -5.55
C LEU A 39 13.95 1.00 -4.32
N ALA A 40 14.33 1.61 -3.20
CA ALA A 40 14.55 0.89 -1.94
C ALA A 40 13.27 0.20 -1.46
N LEU A 41 12.13 0.90 -1.55
CA LEU A 41 10.82 0.36 -1.19
C LEU A 41 10.42 -0.80 -2.12
N SER A 42 10.56 -0.60 -3.43
CA SER A 42 10.22 -1.62 -4.43
C SER A 42 11.04 -2.89 -4.23
N ALA A 43 12.35 -2.76 -4.02
CA ALA A 43 13.23 -3.91 -3.78
C ALA A 43 12.88 -4.67 -2.50
N ARG A 44 12.42 -3.97 -1.45
CA ARG A 44 11.95 -4.62 -0.21
C ARG A 44 10.64 -5.36 -0.42
N LEU A 45 9.68 -4.75 -1.11
CA LEU A 45 8.41 -5.39 -1.42
C LEU A 45 8.63 -6.62 -2.32
N GLU A 46 9.50 -6.53 -3.31
CA GLU A 46 9.88 -7.67 -4.17
C GLU A 46 10.48 -8.84 -3.36
N LYS A 47 11.30 -8.56 -2.33
CA LYS A 47 11.81 -9.59 -1.40
C LYS A 47 10.72 -10.27 -0.58
N LEU A 48 9.58 -9.60 -0.36
CA LEU A 48 8.39 -10.18 0.27
C LEU A 48 7.51 -10.95 -0.74
N GLY A 49 7.90 -10.97 -2.02
CA GLY A 49 7.18 -11.60 -3.12
C GLY A 49 6.23 -10.66 -3.87
N TYR A 50 6.21 -9.36 -3.56
CA TYR A 50 5.33 -8.41 -4.24
C TYR A 50 5.75 -8.22 -5.70
N SER A 51 4.93 -8.70 -6.62
CA SER A 51 4.95 -8.35 -8.04
C SER A 51 4.13 -7.09 -8.33
N ARG A 52 4.75 -6.13 -9.02
CA ARG A 52 4.11 -4.90 -9.52
C ARG A 52 3.15 -5.13 -10.69
N ASP A 53 3.25 -6.28 -11.36
CA ASP A 53 2.37 -6.62 -12.49
C ASP A 53 1.09 -7.34 -12.03
N VAL A 54 1.17 -8.05 -10.90
CA VAL A 54 0.07 -8.90 -10.40
C VAL A 54 -0.70 -8.21 -9.27
N HIS A 55 0.01 -7.75 -8.24
CA HIS A 55 -0.62 -7.36 -6.99
C HIS A 55 -1.45 -6.08 -7.04
N PRO A 56 -1.14 -5.07 -7.89
CA PRO A 56 -2.05 -3.94 -8.06
C PRO A 56 -3.43 -4.38 -8.55
N ALA A 57 -3.51 -5.15 -9.63
CA ALA A 57 -4.78 -5.67 -10.16
C ALA A 57 -5.47 -6.61 -9.15
N PHE A 58 -4.70 -7.45 -8.45
CA PHE A 58 -5.25 -8.33 -7.42
C PHE A 58 -5.83 -7.56 -6.22
N SER A 59 -5.17 -6.48 -5.78
CA SER A 59 -5.70 -5.62 -4.71
C SER A 59 -7.00 -4.93 -5.11
N GLU A 60 -7.11 -4.48 -6.36
CA GLU A 60 -8.34 -3.93 -6.90
C GLU A 60 -9.45 -4.99 -6.94
N PHE A 61 -9.12 -6.22 -7.37
CA PHE A 61 -10.05 -7.35 -7.34
C PHE A 61 -10.57 -7.63 -5.91
N LEU A 62 -9.70 -7.63 -4.90
CA LEU A 62 -10.12 -7.81 -3.50
C LEU A 62 -11.10 -6.71 -3.06
N ILE A 63 -10.79 -5.45 -3.36
CA ILE A 63 -11.66 -4.31 -3.01
C ILE A 63 -13.01 -4.43 -3.71
N ASN A 64 -13.03 -4.80 -4.99
CA ASN A 64 -14.26 -4.99 -5.76
C ASN A 64 -15.08 -6.19 -5.25
N THR A 65 -14.41 -7.22 -4.72
CA THR A 65 -15.07 -8.44 -4.21
C THR A 65 -15.65 -8.25 -2.81
N TYR A 66 -14.88 -7.67 -1.88
CA TYR A 66 -15.27 -7.55 -0.47
C TYR A 66 -15.78 -6.17 -0.08
N GLY A 67 -15.62 -5.19 -0.98
CA GLY A 67 -16.03 -3.81 -0.75
C GLY A 67 -15.08 -3.02 0.15
N ILE A 68 -15.46 -1.76 0.35
CA ILE A 68 -14.78 -0.83 1.27
C ILE A 68 -15.67 -0.66 2.51
N LEU A 69 -15.05 -0.60 3.68
CA LEU A 69 -15.75 -0.28 4.92
C LEU A 69 -16.45 1.08 4.80
N LYS A 70 -17.79 1.07 4.83
CA LYS A 70 -18.61 2.29 4.74
C LYS A 70 -18.59 3.11 6.03
N GLN A 71 -18.34 2.46 7.16
CA GLN A 71 -18.27 3.08 8.47
C GLN A 71 -16.97 2.68 9.14
N ARG A 72 -16.36 3.65 9.82
CA ARG A 72 -15.18 3.44 10.65
C ARG A 72 -15.54 2.48 11.79
N PRO A 73 -14.74 1.44 12.06
CA PRO A 73 -14.97 0.57 13.21
C PRO A 73 -14.97 1.38 14.50
N ASP A 74 -15.95 1.16 15.38
CA ASP A 74 -15.90 1.72 16.73
C ASP A 74 -14.82 0.99 17.54
N LEU A 75 -13.70 1.68 17.75
CA LEU A 75 -12.58 1.16 18.50
C LEU A 75 -12.90 0.86 19.97
N ARG A 76 -13.91 1.51 20.53
CA ARG A 76 -14.36 1.26 21.90
C ARG A 76 -15.15 -0.05 21.98
N ALA A 77 -15.77 -0.47 20.89
CA ALA A 77 -16.55 -1.69 20.83
C ALA A 77 -15.67 -2.94 20.70
N ASN A 78 -14.54 -2.87 19.97
CA ASN A 78 -13.60 -3.99 19.89
C ASN A 78 -12.17 -3.57 19.48
N PRO A 79 -11.18 -3.66 20.39
CA PRO A 79 -9.79 -3.29 20.11
C PRO A 79 -9.10 -4.23 19.10
N LEU A 80 -9.66 -5.42 18.84
CA LEU A 80 -9.13 -6.36 17.84
C LEU A 80 -9.22 -5.82 16.42
N HIS A 81 -10.09 -4.83 16.16
CA HIS A 81 -10.14 -4.18 14.85
C HIS A 81 -8.77 -3.59 14.48
N SER A 82 -7.96 -3.13 15.44
CA SER A 82 -6.61 -2.57 15.18
C SER A 82 -5.48 -3.61 15.13
N SER A 83 -5.76 -4.90 15.25
CA SER A 83 -4.72 -5.92 15.32
C SER A 83 -4.41 -6.52 13.96
N PRO A 84 -3.17 -6.42 13.45
CA PRO A 84 -2.76 -7.12 12.23
C PRO A 84 -2.95 -8.64 12.32
N ALA A 85 -2.82 -9.21 13.52
CA ALA A 85 -3.04 -10.64 13.75
C ALA A 85 -4.53 -11.02 13.64
N ALA A 86 -5.44 -10.17 14.12
CA ALA A 86 -6.87 -10.38 13.96
C ALA A 86 -7.28 -10.27 12.49
N LEU A 87 -6.75 -9.28 11.76
CA LEU A 87 -6.97 -9.16 10.32
C LEU A 87 -6.42 -10.38 9.56
N ARG A 88 -5.24 -10.87 9.94
CA ARG A 88 -4.67 -12.09 9.34
C ARG A 88 -5.57 -13.29 9.53
N LYS A 89 -6.13 -13.48 10.73
CA LYS A 89 -7.08 -14.56 11.01
C LYS A 89 -8.34 -14.42 10.16
N LEU A 90 -8.90 -13.22 10.07
CA LEU A 90 -10.07 -12.93 9.24
C LEU A 90 -9.82 -13.25 7.76
N VAL A 91 -8.65 -12.89 7.24
CA VAL A 91 -8.25 -13.20 5.86
C VAL A 91 -8.21 -14.70 5.63
N ILE A 92 -7.67 -15.48 6.58
CA ILE A 92 -7.64 -16.95 6.50
C ILE A 92 -9.06 -17.54 6.52
N ASP A 93 -9.95 -16.99 7.34
CA ASP A 93 -11.30 -17.52 7.52
C ASP A 93 -12.25 -17.18 6.34
N VAL A 94 -12.03 -16.05 5.66
CA VAL A 94 -12.95 -15.51 4.65
C VAL A 94 -12.47 -15.72 3.21
N VAL A 95 -11.15 -15.60 2.97
CA VAL A 95 -10.62 -15.61 1.59
C VAL A 95 -10.52 -17.03 1.05
N PRO A 96 -11.01 -17.32 -0.16
CA PRO A 96 -10.86 -18.63 -0.79
C PRO A 96 -9.38 -19.08 -0.87
N PRO A 97 -9.06 -20.37 -0.67
CA PRO A 97 -7.68 -20.86 -0.62
C PRO A 97 -6.81 -20.45 -1.83
N LYS A 98 -7.42 -20.39 -3.02
CA LYS A 98 -6.76 -19.96 -4.26
C LYS A 98 -6.22 -18.52 -4.25
N PHE A 99 -6.74 -17.64 -3.39
CA PHE A 99 -6.37 -16.24 -3.30
C PHE A 99 -5.68 -15.89 -1.97
N LEU A 100 -5.58 -16.88 -1.07
CA LEU A 100 -5.10 -16.66 0.28
C LEU A 100 -3.62 -16.27 0.31
N GLY A 101 -2.79 -16.87 -0.56
CA GLY A 101 -1.36 -16.56 -0.66
C GLY A 101 -1.11 -15.09 -0.96
N ASP A 102 -1.66 -14.58 -2.06
CA ASP A 102 -1.52 -13.18 -2.48
C ASP A 102 -2.16 -12.20 -1.48
N SER A 103 -3.27 -12.60 -0.84
CA SER A 103 -3.93 -11.76 0.19
C SER A 103 -3.07 -11.60 1.45
N LEU A 104 -2.46 -12.69 1.91
CA LEU A 104 -1.55 -12.66 3.06
C LEU A 104 -0.25 -11.95 2.72
N LEU A 105 0.24 -12.08 1.49
CA LEU A 105 1.40 -11.35 0.99
C LEU A 105 1.14 -9.84 1.02
N LEU A 106 0.00 -9.39 0.50
CA LEU A 106 -0.41 -7.99 0.57
C LEU A 106 -0.49 -7.48 2.02
N LEU A 107 -1.08 -8.28 2.93
CA LEU A 107 -1.12 -7.92 4.35
C LEU A 107 0.28 -7.79 4.96
N ASN A 108 1.20 -8.69 4.64
CA ASN A 108 2.59 -8.60 5.10
C ASN A 108 3.28 -7.34 4.55
N CYS A 109 3.07 -7.01 3.27
CA CYS A 109 3.60 -5.79 2.67
C CYS A 109 3.08 -4.55 3.41
N LEU A 110 1.78 -4.47 3.68
CA LEU A 110 1.19 -3.35 4.43
C LEU A 110 1.75 -3.25 5.86
N CYS A 111 1.95 -4.38 6.54
CA CYS A 111 2.59 -4.40 7.86
C CYS A 111 4.02 -3.86 7.82
N GLU A 112 4.82 -4.26 6.83
CA GLU A 112 6.19 -3.78 6.67
C GLU A 112 6.25 -2.29 6.34
N LEU A 113 5.33 -1.78 5.50
CA LEU A 113 5.20 -0.35 5.22
C LEU A 113 4.81 0.45 6.46
N SER A 114 3.87 -0.05 7.26
CA SER A 114 3.43 0.57 8.51
C SER A 114 4.59 0.70 9.52
N LYS A 115 5.42 -0.35 9.65
CA LYS A 115 6.61 -0.32 10.51
C LYS A 115 7.64 0.71 10.01
N GLU A 116 7.91 0.72 8.71
CA GLU A 116 8.88 1.63 8.10
C GLU A 116 8.48 3.10 8.32
N ASP A 117 7.22 3.43 8.05
CA ASP A 117 6.72 4.79 8.20
C ASP A 117 6.45 5.18 9.67
N SER A 118 6.63 4.24 10.63
CA SER A 118 6.26 4.41 12.04
C SER A 118 4.83 4.89 12.24
N LYS A 119 3.92 4.43 11.37
CA LYS A 119 2.49 4.80 11.35
C LYS A 119 1.63 3.58 11.63
N PRO A 120 0.45 3.75 12.25
CA PRO A 120 -0.46 2.63 12.43
C PRO A 120 -0.90 2.09 11.07
N LEU A 121 -0.95 0.75 10.94
CA LEU A 121 -1.49 0.06 9.77
C LEU A 121 -2.93 0.50 9.47
N PHE A 122 -3.64 0.84 10.54
CA PHE A 122 -5.02 1.23 10.53
C PHE A 122 -5.16 2.70 10.88
N ALA A 123 -5.51 3.51 9.88
CA ALA A 123 -5.54 4.97 9.98
C ALA A 123 -6.91 5.53 10.34
N TRP A 124 -7.79 4.73 10.96
CA TRP A 124 -8.99 5.27 11.53
C TRP A 124 -8.60 6.13 12.73
#